data_AF-A0AAW4P5L8-F1
#
_entry.id   AF-A0AAW4P5L8-F1
#
_cell.length_a   1.000
_cell.length_b   1.000
_cell.length_c   1.000
_cell.angle_alpha   90.00
_cell.angle_beta   90.00
_cell.angle_gamma   90.00
#
_symmetry.space_group_name_H-M   'P 1'
#
loop_
_entity.id
_entity.type
_entity.pdbx_description
1 polymer ?
#
loop_
_entity_poly.entity_id
_entity_poly.type
_entity_poly.pdbx_seq_one_letter_code
_entity_poly.pdbx_strand_id
1 'polypeptide(L)'
;YDAETGLYYNRHRYYDAESGQYLSPDPIGLGGGLRPQGYVHNPLEWVDPLGLAESGCKPDHGAGKSTKKHGHSRSTHGSQNSPQSMKDRARSTGKPQGHYSDNRMIEEAFEKAPSTPGVYDVTVSKPSMVYYPDGSSKSTDVVRVIISERKGPVTSFPYVPGDQ
;
A
#
# COMPACT_ATOMS: atom_id res chain seq x y z
N TYR A 1 -23.05 19.43 -0.83
CA TYR A 1 -23.67 20.27 -1.85
C TYR A 1 -24.88 20.90 -1.21
N ASP A 2 -24.87 22.22 -1.06
CA ASP A 2 -26.01 22.97 -0.56
C ASP A 2 -26.80 23.53 -1.74
N ALA A 3 -28.06 23.13 -1.86
CA ALA A 3 -28.88 23.43 -3.03
C ALA A 3 -29.42 24.87 -3.07
N GLU A 4 -29.40 25.58 -1.93
CA GLU A 4 -29.85 26.97 -1.83
C GLU A 4 -28.77 27.97 -2.25
N THR A 5 -27.49 27.64 -2.02
CA THR A 5 -26.35 28.54 -2.31
C THR A 5 -25.44 28.06 -3.44
N GLY A 6 -25.56 26.81 -3.89
CA GLY A 6 -24.67 26.22 -4.92
C GLY A 6 -23.26 25.90 -4.43
N LEU A 7 -22.98 26.08 -3.12
CA LEU A 7 -21.66 25.93 -2.54
C LEU A 7 -21.41 24.52 -1.99
N TYR A 8 -20.12 24.17 -1.88
CA TYR A 8 -19.67 22.93 -1.28
C TYR A 8 -19.03 23.21 0.07
N TYR A 9 -19.55 22.58 1.11
CA TYR A 9 -19.04 22.75 2.47
C TYR A 9 -17.90 21.76 2.74
N ASN A 10 -16.67 22.26 2.81
CA ASN A 10 -15.49 21.51 3.23
C ASN A 10 -15.09 21.94 4.63
N ARG A 11 -15.83 21.41 5.62
CA ARG A 11 -15.61 21.51 7.07
C ARG A 11 -15.35 22.92 7.61
N HIS A 12 -14.18 23.51 7.37
CA HIS A 12 -13.86 24.86 7.85
C HIS A 12 -14.13 25.95 6.80
N ARG A 13 -14.40 25.60 5.53
CA ARG A 13 -14.57 26.57 4.45
C ARG A 13 -15.69 26.21 3.47
N TYR A 14 -16.26 27.24 2.87
CA TYR A 14 -17.20 27.12 1.74
C TYR A 14 -16.42 27.24 0.43
N TYR A 15 -16.48 26.18 -0.38
CA TYR A 15 -15.90 26.09 -1.71
C TYR A 15 -16.92 26.51 -2.76
N ASP A 16 -16.52 27.42 -3.62
CA ASP A 16 -17.27 27.80 -4.81
C ASP A 16 -16.69 27.03 -6.01
N ALA A 17 -17.52 26.16 -6.60
CA ALA A 17 -17.13 25.36 -7.74
C ALA A 17 -17.06 26.16 -9.05
N GLU A 18 -17.76 27.30 -9.14
CA GLU A 18 -17.77 28.15 -10.33
C GLU A 18 -16.44 28.90 -10.48
N SER A 19 -15.91 29.44 -9.37
CA SER A 19 -14.62 30.14 -9.35
C SER A 19 -13.42 29.23 -9.04
N GLY A 20 -13.64 28.01 -8.56
CA GLY A 20 -12.57 27.05 -8.25
C GLY A 20 -11.73 27.40 -7.02
N GLN A 21 -12.31 28.15 -6.07
CA GLN A 21 -11.61 28.67 -4.90
C GLN A 21 -12.50 28.71 -3.64
N TYR A 22 -11.87 28.91 -2.49
CA TYR A 22 -12.57 29.14 -1.23
C TYR A 22 -13.02 30.59 -1.09
N LEU A 23 -14.20 30.80 -0.49
CA LEU A 23 -14.76 32.13 -0.26
C LEU A 23 -14.09 32.86 0.91
N SER A 24 -13.47 32.13 1.84
CA SER A 24 -12.73 32.68 2.97
C SER A 24 -11.24 32.33 2.91
N PRO A 25 -10.34 33.23 3.35
CA PRO A 25 -8.93 32.91 3.52
C PRO A 25 -8.72 31.76 4.50
N ASP A 26 -7.65 30.99 4.31
CA ASP A 26 -7.28 29.89 5.18
C ASP A 26 -7.02 30.36 6.63
N PRO A 27 -7.70 29.81 7.64
CA PRO A 27 -7.48 30.15 9.05
C PRO A 27 -6.05 29.94 9.55
N ILE A 28 -5.26 29.07 8.91
CA ILE A 28 -3.85 28.82 9.27
C ILE A 28 -2.86 29.75 8.53
N GLY A 29 -3.37 30.73 7.77
CA GLY A 29 -2.56 31.75 7.10
C GLY A 29 -1.63 31.15 6.05
N LEU A 30 -0.36 31.60 6.02
CA LEU A 30 0.66 31.08 5.09
C LEU A 30 1.01 29.60 5.29
N GLY A 31 0.60 28.99 6.41
CA GLY A 31 0.67 27.55 6.61
C GLY A 31 -0.32 26.77 5.74
N GLY A 32 -1.29 27.44 5.12
CA GLY A 32 -2.22 26.89 4.13
C GLY A 32 -1.76 27.11 2.69
N GLY A 33 -0.46 27.24 2.48
CA GLY A 33 0.14 27.47 1.17
C GLY A 33 0.11 28.93 0.70
N LEU A 34 0.76 29.18 -0.45
CA LEU A 34 0.99 30.53 -0.98
C LEU A 34 -0.29 31.24 -1.46
N ARG A 35 -1.39 30.50 -1.65
CA ARG A 35 -2.69 31.04 -2.07
C ARG A 35 -3.70 30.86 -0.93
N PRO A 36 -3.95 31.89 -0.11
CA PRO A 36 -4.82 31.77 1.08
C PRO A 36 -6.26 31.35 0.76
N GLN A 37 -6.71 31.60 -0.46
CA GLN A 37 -8.06 31.28 -0.95
C GLN A 37 -8.05 30.06 -1.89
N GLY A 38 -6.88 29.45 -2.13
CA GLY A 38 -6.73 28.35 -3.08
C GLY A 38 -7.36 27.06 -2.55
N TYR A 39 -8.03 26.31 -3.44
CA TYR A 39 -8.59 25.01 -3.12
C TYR A 39 -7.50 23.93 -3.01
N VAL A 40 -6.93 23.53 -4.15
CA VAL A 40 -5.77 22.65 -4.27
C VAL A 40 -4.94 23.09 -5.47
N HIS A 41 -3.67 22.66 -5.54
CA HIS A 41 -2.82 22.97 -6.70
C HIS A 41 -3.25 22.25 -7.98
N ASN A 42 -3.78 21.03 -7.87
CA ASN A 42 -4.32 20.27 -9.01
C ASN A 42 -5.64 19.58 -8.63
N PRO A 43 -6.82 20.16 -8.96
CA PRO A 43 -8.12 19.61 -8.61
C PRO A 43 -8.50 18.33 -9.35
N LEU A 44 -7.76 17.94 -10.39
CA LEU A 44 -7.95 16.66 -11.07
C LEU A 44 -7.30 15.49 -10.32
N GLU A 45 -6.30 15.76 -9.50
CA GLU A 45 -5.57 14.75 -8.74
C GLU A 45 -5.84 14.84 -7.23
N TRP A 46 -6.11 16.04 -6.72
CA TRP A 46 -6.12 16.33 -5.29
C TRP A 46 -7.50 16.80 -4.84
N VAL A 47 -7.91 16.32 -3.67
CA VAL A 47 -9.09 16.80 -2.94
C VAL A 47 -8.61 17.36 -1.60
N ASP A 48 -9.25 18.43 -1.11
CA ASP A 48 -9.03 18.99 0.24
C ASP A 48 -10.27 18.70 1.12
N PRO A 49 -10.32 17.53 1.80
CA PRO A 49 -11.46 17.14 2.65
C PRO A 49 -11.53 17.94 3.96
N LEU A 50 -10.45 18.60 4.34
CA LEU A 50 -10.33 19.29 5.62
C LEU A 50 -10.51 20.80 5.47
N GLY A 51 -10.36 21.36 4.27
CA GLY A 51 -10.44 22.79 4.05
C GLY A 51 -9.28 23.53 4.72
N LEU A 52 -8.08 22.95 4.76
CA LEU A 52 -6.86 23.52 5.33
C LEU A 52 -5.71 23.20 4.38
N ALA A 53 -5.25 24.18 3.62
CA ALA A 53 -4.45 23.96 2.42
C ALA A 53 -2.94 23.79 2.70
N GLU A 54 -2.53 22.82 3.51
CA GLU A 54 -1.21 22.16 3.31
C GLU A 54 -1.29 20.71 3.73
N SER A 55 -1.96 19.92 2.88
CA SER A 55 -1.66 18.53 2.57
C SER A 55 -2.76 18.08 1.62
N GLY A 56 -2.51 18.26 0.31
CA GLY A 56 -3.31 17.60 -0.69
C GLY A 56 -3.43 16.14 -0.29
N CYS A 57 -4.65 15.70 -0.02
CA CYS A 57 -4.94 14.29 0.11
C CYS A 57 -4.76 13.76 -1.29
N LYS A 58 -3.51 13.42 -1.66
CA LYS A 58 -3.32 12.45 -2.72
C LYS A 58 -4.19 11.27 -2.30
N PRO A 59 -5.12 10.78 -3.15
CA PRO A 59 -5.58 9.43 -2.92
C PRO A 59 -4.30 8.61 -2.77
N ASP A 60 -4.13 7.99 -1.61
CA ASP A 60 -3.05 7.06 -1.39
C ASP A 60 -3.23 6.02 -2.48
N HIS A 61 -2.52 6.18 -3.60
CA HIS A 61 -2.17 5.07 -4.46
C HIS A 61 -1.25 4.22 -3.60
N GLY A 62 -1.87 3.52 -2.65
CA GLY A 62 -1.22 2.70 -1.66
C GLY A 62 -0.50 1.61 -2.40
N ALA A 63 0.75 1.87 -2.74
CA ALA A 63 1.78 0.85 -2.72
C ALA A 63 1.65 0.21 -1.33
N GLY A 64 0.92 -0.91 -1.26
CA GLY A 64 0.31 -1.44 -0.04
C GLY A 64 1.20 -1.27 1.18
N LYS A 65 0.99 -0.19 1.92
CA LYS A 65 1.84 0.17 3.05
C LYS A 65 1.79 -0.99 4.04
N SER A 66 2.95 -1.34 4.60
CA SER A 66 3.12 -2.39 5.59
C SER A 66 1.93 -2.41 6.55
N THR A 67 1.10 -3.45 6.52
CA THR A 67 -0.05 -3.55 7.42
C THR A 67 0.42 -4.14 8.74
N LYS A 68 -0.13 -3.73 9.89
CA LYS A 68 0.19 -4.38 11.18
C LYS A 68 -0.11 -5.88 11.18
N LYS A 69 -1.03 -6.33 10.31
CA LYS A 69 -1.50 -7.72 10.25
C LYS A 69 -0.56 -8.64 9.46
N HIS A 70 0.04 -8.15 8.37
CA HIS A 70 0.81 -9.00 7.44
C HIS A 70 2.15 -8.37 7.01
N GLY A 71 2.61 -7.33 7.72
CA GLY A 71 3.82 -6.58 7.38
C GLY A 71 3.85 -6.15 5.92
N HIS A 72 4.99 -6.37 5.25
CA HIS A 72 5.19 -6.02 3.84
C HIS A 72 4.91 -7.15 2.84
N SER A 73 4.30 -8.27 3.26
CA SER A 73 3.98 -9.40 2.38
C SER A 73 3.15 -8.96 1.18
N ARG A 74 2.08 -8.18 1.45
CA ARG A 74 1.16 -7.75 0.39
C ARG A 74 1.87 -6.87 -0.61
N SER A 75 2.58 -5.81 -0.21
CA SER A 75 3.27 -4.94 -1.17
C SER A 75 4.42 -5.63 -1.91
N THR A 76 5.22 -6.45 -1.21
CA THR A 76 6.48 -6.96 -1.78
C THR A 76 6.29 -8.26 -2.56
N HIS A 77 5.38 -9.11 -2.09
CA HIS A 77 5.17 -10.46 -2.60
C HIS A 77 3.76 -10.70 -3.11
N GLY A 78 2.81 -9.79 -2.86
CA GLY A 78 1.41 -9.97 -3.23
C GLY A 78 1.16 -9.97 -4.74
N SER A 79 -0.03 -10.45 -5.09
CA SER A 79 -0.44 -10.72 -6.48
C SER A 79 -0.62 -9.48 -7.35
N GLN A 80 -0.58 -8.28 -6.76
CA GLN A 80 -0.60 -7.02 -7.51
C GLN A 80 0.76 -6.70 -8.17
N ASN A 81 1.84 -7.40 -7.82
CA ASN A 81 3.11 -7.27 -8.51
C ASN A 81 3.05 -8.00 -9.85
N SER A 82 3.72 -7.46 -10.88
CA SER A 82 3.83 -8.17 -12.15
C SER A 82 4.93 -9.25 -12.08
N PRO A 83 4.77 -10.40 -12.76
CA PRO A 83 5.82 -11.40 -12.88
C PRO A 83 7.15 -10.82 -13.37
N GLN A 84 7.11 -9.84 -14.28
CA GLN A 84 8.30 -9.20 -14.80
C GLN A 84 9.04 -8.40 -13.72
N SER A 85 8.31 -7.59 -12.93
CA SER A 85 8.89 -6.86 -11.80
C SER A 85 9.56 -7.79 -10.78
N MET A 86 8.95 -8.95 -10.52
CA MET A 86 9.52 -9.95 -9.60
C MET A 86 10.81 -10.58 -10.16
N LYS A 87 10.86 -10.89 -11.46
CA LYS A 87 12.07 -11.37 -12.14
C LYS A 87 13.18 -10.33 -12.14
N ASP A 88 12.85 -9.08 -12.46
CA ASP A 88 13.81 -7.98 -12.48
C ASP A 88 14.38 -7.72 -11.09
N ARG A 89 13.54 -7.80 -10.05
CA ARG A 89 13.98 -7.74 -8.65
C ARG A 89 14.87 -8.92 -8.27
N ALA A 90 14.56 -10.14 -8.70
CA ALA A 90 15.40 -11.31 -8.43
C ALA A 90 16.80 -11.15 -9.02
N ARG A 91 16.88 -10.68 -10.27
CA ARG A 91 18.15 -10.35 -10.95
C ARG A 91 18.91 -9.23 -10.25
N SER A 92 18.22 -8.15 -9.91
CA SER A 92 18.80 -6.96 -9.27
C SER A 92 19.32 -7.24 -7.86
N THR A 93 18.57 -8.01 -7.06
CA THR A 93 18.93 -8.33 -5.67
C THR A 93 19.87 -9.53 -5.54
N GLY A 94 20.01 -10.34 -6.59
CA GLY A 94 20.73 -11.61 -6.53
C GLY A 94 20.06 -12.66 -5.62
N LYS A 95 18.79 -12.46 -5.23
CA LYS A 95 18.05 -13.33 -4.32
C LYS A 95 16.71 -13.79 -4.93
N PRO A 96 16.27 -15.02 -4.67
CA PRO A 96 14.96 -15.49 -5.11
C PRO A 96 13.82 -14.59 -4.60
N GLN A 97 12.81 -14.34 -5.45
CA GLN A 97 11.65 -13.52 -5.14
C GLN A 97 10.38 -14.37 -5.16
N GLY A 98 9.78 -14.58 -3.98
CA GLY A 98 8.46 -15.20 -3.85
C GLY A 98 7.34 -14.27 -4.30
N HIS A 99 6.37 -14.80 -5.03
CA HIS A 99 5.26 -14.07 -5.61
C HIS A 99 3.96 -14.86 -5.43
N TYR A 100 3.06 -14.34 -4.60
CA TYR A 100 1.75 -14.91 -4.37
C TYR A 100 0.89 -14.85 -5.63
N SER A 101 0.25 -15.97 -5.97
CA SER A 101 -0.75 -16.01 -7.04
C SER A 101 -2.03 -15.27 -6.66
N ASP A 102 -2.36 -15.24 -5.37
CA ASP A 102 -3.55 -14.58 -4.81
C ASP A 102 -3.22 -14.02 -3.43
N ASN A 103 -3.64 -12.78 -3.16
CA ASN A 103 -3.46 -12.14 -1.85
C ASN A 103 -4.17 -12.87 -0.71
N ARG A 104 -5.16 -13.72 -0.99
CA ARG A 104 -5.79 -14.60 0.01
C ARG A 104 -4.81 -15.60 0.63
N MET A 105 -3.76 -15.99 -0.09
CA MET A 105 -2.73 -16.91 0.42
C MET A 105 -1.85 -16.28 1.49
N ILE A 106 -1.77 -14.94 1.51
CA ILE A 106 -1.07 -14.22 2.58
C ILE A 106 -1.83 -14.41 3.89
N GLU A 107 -3.16 -14.23 3.85
CA GLU A 107 -4.03 -14.38 5.01
C GLU A 107 -4.00 -15.82 5.52
N GLU A 108 -4.14 -16.80 4.62
CA GLU A 108 -4.06 -18.22 4.95
C GLU A 108 -2.71 -18.58 5.59
N ALA A 109 -1.59 -18.05 5.08
CA ALA A 109 -0.27 -18.32 5.63
C ALA A 109 -0.13 -17.79 7.07
N PHE A 110 -0.62 -16.58 7.35
CA PHE A 110 -0.58 -16.02 8.71
C PHE A 110 -1.58 -16.66 9.67
N GLU A 111 -2.69 -17.22 9.18
CA GLU A 111 -3.64 -18.00 9.98
C GLU A 111 -3.08 -19.37 10.37
N LYS A 112 -2.31 -20.00 9.47
CA LYS A 112 -1.65 -21.30 9.73
C LYS A 112 -0.40 -21.18 10.58
N ALA A 113 0.28 -20.03 10.56
CA ALA A 113 1.49 -19.82 11.35
C ALA A 113 1.17 -19.56 12.83
N PRO A 114 1.99 -20.05 13.78
CA PRO A 114 1.87 -19.69 15.19
C PRO A 114 2.02 -18.17 15.39
N SER A 115 1.23 -17.57 16.30
CA SER A 115 1.36 -16.14 16.63
C SER A 115 2.63 -15.80 17.43
N THR A 116 3.42 -16.81 17.82
CA THR A 116 4.65 -16.64 18.57
C THR A 116 5.78 -16.12 17.67
N PRO A 117 6.70 -15.28 18.18
CA PRO A 117 7.86 -14.84 17.42
C PRO A 117 8.68 -16.01 16.89
N GLY A 118 9.10 -15.94 15.63
CA GLY A 118 9.81 -17.03 14.97
C GLY A 118 9.72 -16.99 13.45
N VAL A 119 10.32 -18.00 12.83
CA VAL A 119 10.25 -18.29 11.39
C VAL A 119 9.53 -19.61 11.23
N TYR A 120 8.45 -19.62 10.46
CA TYR A 120 7.60 -20.79 10.26
C TYR A 120 7.41 -21.03 8.78
N ASP A 121 7.43 -22.29 8.38
CA ASP A 121 7.11 -22.70 7.02
C ASP A 121 5.73 -23.37 7.04
N VAL A 122 4.83 -22.84 6.20
CA VAL A 122 3.43 -23.26 6.13
C VAL A 122 3.07 -23.59 4.69
N THR A 123 2.19 -24.57 4.50
CA THR A 123 1.63 -24.90 3.19
C THR A 123 0.33 -24.13 2.97
N VAL A 124 0.14 -23.57 1.77
CA VAL A 124 -1.06 -22.82 1.38
C VAL A 124 -1.87 -23.55 0.31
N SER A 125 -3.17 -23.27 0.23
CA SER A 125 -4.13 -23.99 -0.61
C SER A 125 -3.92 -23.83 -2.12
N LYS A 126 -3.26 -22.74 -2.55
CA LYS A 126 -2.92 -22.50 -3.95
C LYS A 126 -1.43 -22.32 -4.16
N PRO A 127 -0.87 -22.92 -5.22
CA PRO A 127 0.52 -22.71 -5.56
C PRO A 127 0.77 -21.24 -5.93
N SER A 128 1.94 -20.76 -5.52
CA SER A 128 2.52 -19.47 -5.82
C SER A 128 3.81 -19.67 -6.61
N MET A 129 4.47 -18.58 -7.02
CA MET A 129 5.68 -18.64 -7.84
C MET A 129 6.89 -18.09 -7.09
N VAL A 130 8.06 -18.64 -7.39
CA VAL A 130 9.36 -18.12 -6.96
C VAL A 130 10.20 -17.86 -8.20
N TYR A 131 10.75 -16.66 -8.32
CA TYR A 131 11.62 -16.26 -9.43
C TYR A 131 13.07 -16.17 -8.96
N TYR A 132 13.97 -16.80 -9.68
CA TYR A 132 15.38 -16.89 -9.33
C TYR A 132 16.23 -15.89 -10.14
N PRO A 133 17.42 -15.51 -9.64
CA PRO A 133 18.31 -14.57 -10.34
C PRO A 133 18.80 -15.08 -11.70
N ASP A 134 18.89 -16.40 -11.88
CA ASP A 134 19.24 -17.05 -13.16
C ASP A 134 18.12 -16.95 -14.21
N GLY A 135 16.96 -16.38 -13.85
CA GLY A 135 15.79 -16.24 -14.70
C GLY A 135 14.85 -17.46 -14.68
N SER A 136 15.22 -18.54 -13.97
CA SER A 136 14.33 -19.67 -13.75
C SER A 136 13.20 -19.30 -12.80
N SER A 137 12.12 -20.08 -12.84
CA SER A 137 10.99 -19.91 -11.94
C SER A 137 10.43 -21.26 -11.50
N LYS A 138 10.10 -21.40 -10.23
CA LYS A 138 9.52 -22.62 -9.67
C LYS A 138 8.16 -22.30 -9.03
N SER A 139 7.24 -23.25 -9.10
CA SER A 139 5.97 -23.17 -8.40
C SER A 139 6.11 -23.82 -7.02
N THR A 140 5.48 -23.23 -6.00
CA THR A 140 5.51 -23.75 -4.63
C THR A 140 4.22 -23.44 -3.89
N ASP A 141 3.77 -24.37 -3.08
CA ASP A 141 2.71 -24.23 -2.08
C ASP A 141 3.28 -23.91 -0.69
N VAL A 142 4.60 -23.79 -0.54
CA VAL A 142 5.27 -23.50 0.73
C VAL A 142 5.54 -22.00 0.85
N VAL A 143 5.17 -21.46 2.02
CA VAL A 143 5.32 -20.07 2.38
C VAL A 143 6.10 -19.98 3.67
N ARG A 144 7.11 -19.10 3.69
CA ARG A 144 7.79 -18.73 4.92
C ARG A 144 7.10 -17.54 5.55
N VAL A 145 6.82 -17.62 6.84
CA VAL A 145 6.21 -16.57 7.65
C VAL A 145 7.19 -16.15 8.73
N ILE A 146 7.43 -14.85 8.86
CA ILE A 146 8.38 -14.28 9.82
C ILE A 146 7.63 -13.35 10.78
N ILE A 147 7.70 -13.66 12.06
CA ILE A 147 7.05 -12.90 13.14
C ILE A 147 8.15 -12.42 14.10
N SER A 148 8.22 -11.10 14.30
CA SER A 148 9.18 -10.46 15.20
C SER A 148 8.61 -10.29 16.59
N GLU A 149 9.45 -10.48 17.62
CA GLU A 149 9.11 -10.23 19.02
C GLU A 149 8.57 -8.82 19.29
N ARG A 150 9.13 -7.80 18.62
CA ARG A 150 8.79 -6.40 18.90
C ARG A 150 7.71 -5.83 17.98
N LYS A 151 7.64 -6.34 16.75
CA LYS A 151 6.82 -5.74 15.67
C LYS A 151 5.64 -6.62 15.25
N GLY A 152 5.55 -7.86 15.74
CA GLY A 152 4.58 -8.84 15.26
C GLY A 152 4.90 -9.32 13.84
N PRO A 153 3.89 -9.66 13.02
CA PRO A 153 4.05 -10.08 11.64
C PRO A 153 4.94 -9.13 10.81
N VAL A 154 6.07 -9.63 10.32
CA VAL A 154 7.03 -8.83 9.53
C VAL A 154 6.81 -9.03 8.05
N THR A 155 6.76 -10.29 7.61
CA THR A 155 6.62 -10.65 6.21
C THR A 155 6.28 -12.12 6.08
N SER A 156 5.79 -12.46 4.91
CA SER A 156 5.57 -13.80 4.43
C SER A 156 5.79 -13.81 2.93
N PHE A 157 6.40 -14.88 2.43
CA PHE A 157 6.70 -15.03 1.02
C PHE A 157 6.75 -16.50 0.60
N PRO A 158 6.29 -16.84 -0.62
CA PRO A 158 6.49 -18.15 -1.21
C PRO A 158 7.98 -18.45 -1.36
N TYR A 159 8.40 -19.68 -1.07
CA TYR A 159 9.79 -20.10 -1.24
C TYR A 159 9.89 -21.61 -1.48
N VAL A 160 10.98 -22.07 -2.09
CA VAL A 160 11.25 -23.51 -2.28
C VAL A 160 12.19 -24.00 -1.18
N PRO A 161 11.78 -24.97 -0.35
CA PRO A 161 12.67 -25.58 0.65
C PRO A 161 13.92 -26.20 0.00
N GLY A 162 15.09 -25.91 0.57
CA GLY A 162 16.38 -26.44 0.10
C GLY A 162 17.13 -25.56 -0.92
N ASP A 163 16.53 -24.48 -1.42
CA ASP A 163 17.14 -23.56 -2.39
C ASP A 163 17.77 -22.30 -1.75
N GLN A 164 18.11 -22.31 -0.44
CA GLN A 164 18.64 -21.14 0.29
C GLN A 164 20.12 -21.24 0.66
#